data_AF-A0A662K182-F1
#
_entry.id   AF-A0A662K182-F1
#
_cell.length_a   1.000
_cell.length_b   1.000
_cell.length_c   1.000
_cell.angle_alpha   90.00
_cell.angle_beta   90.00
_cell.angle_gamma   90.00
#
_symmetry.space_group_name_H-M   'P 1'
#
loop_
_entity.id
_entity.type
_entity.pdbx_description
1 polymer ?
#
loop_
_entity_poly.entity_id
_entity_poly.type
_entity_poly.pdbx_seq_one_letter_code
_entity_poly.pdbx_strand_id
1 'polypeptide(L)'
;GRNKQHILGISELRPNMDCTIFGKVERIYQPKKFERGNKVGRVVNLDIVDNTDRCRLVLWDEDVELVEKGIVGIGSVVKVINGYTKAGKNGFLEVNVGRWGSIEVDPEDAPEIITKESLRESSDIEGEIIEIRPTRAFFRDNGEFGFVTSIKVRDERGDKLKLTLWDEKVKEIQNFKVGDKILVKNVDVRCVNHEKEFHVTSDSVVLKT
;
A
#
# COMPACT_ATOMS: atom_id res chain seq x y z
N GLY A 1 -24.55 6.28 -24.04
CA GLY A 1 -23.27 5.54 -24.16
C GLY A 1 -22.37 6.01 -23.04
N ARG A 2 -21.70 5.10 -22.34
CA ARG A 2 -20.77 5.45 -21.27
C ARG A 2 -19.62 6.28 -21.89
N ASN A 3 -19.48 7.54 -21.50
CA ASN A 3 -18.44 8.43 -22.03
C ASN A 3 -17.08 7.98 -21.47
N LYS A 4 -16.45 7.02 -22.14
CA LYS A 4 -15.09 6.54 -21.80
C LYS A 4 -13.99 7.54 -22.16
N GLN A 5 -14.32 8.71 -22.71
CA GLN A 5 -13.36 9.58 -23.42
C GLN A 5 -12.76 10.72 -22.59
N HIS A 6 -13.18 10.95 -21.34
CA HIS A 6 -12.57 11.98 -20.50
C HIS A 6 -12.12 11.42 -19.15
N ILE A 7 -10.92 10.84 -19.15
CA ILE A 7 -10.26 10.35 -17.94
C ILE A 7 -9.48 11.52 -17.34
N LEU A 8 -9.72 11.81 -16.07
CA LEU A 8 -9.10 12.90 -15.33
C LEU A 8 -8.02 12.35 -14.38
N GLY A 9 -6.98 13.14 -14.15
CA GLY A 9 -6.12 12.96 -12.97
C GLY A 9 -6.85 13.39 -11.69
N ILE A 10 -6.52 12.76 -10.57
CA ILE A 10 -7.14 13.06 -9.27
C ILE A 10 -6.94 14.54 -8.87
N SER A 11 -5.78 15.12 -9.18
CA SER A 11 -5.49 16.55 -8.94
C SER A 11 -6.42 17.53 -9.68
N GLU A 12 -7.02 17.09 -10.79
CA GLU A 12 -7.92 17.91 -11.62
C GLU A 12 -9.34 17.94 -11.07
N LEU A 13 -9.67 17.02 -10.16
CA LEU A 13 -11.01 16.91 -9.60
C LEU A 13 -11.38 18.15 -8.77
N ARG A 14 -12.63 18.56 -8.88
CA ARG A 14 -13.26 19.64 -8.10
C ARG A 14 -14.57 19.15 -7.53
N PRO A 15 -15.12 19.74 -6.46
CA PRO A 15 -16.44 19.35 -5.94
C PRO A 15 -17.56 19.49 -6.98
N ASN A 16 -18.56 18.61 -6.91
CA ASN A 16 -19.78 18.64 -7.72
C ASN A 16 -19.58 18.48 -9.24
N MET A 17 -18.66 17.61 -9.66
CA MET A 17 -18.46 17.26 -11.06
C MET A 17 -18.53 15.75 -11.29
N ASP A 18 -18.89 15.35 -12.51
CA ASP A 18 -18.74 13.98 -12.96
C ASP A 18 -17.27 13.71 -13.32
N CYS A 19 -16.81 12.48 -13.09
CA CYS A 19 -15.45 12.08 -13.41
C CYS A 19 -15.35 10.62 -13.85
N THR A 20 -14.33 10.34 -14.67
CA THR A 20 -13.77 9.01 -14.84
C THR A 20 -12.31 9.08 -14.45
N ILE A 21 -11.86 8.24 -13.53
CA ILE A 21 -10.48 8.27 -13.00
C ILE A 21 -9.94 6.86 -12.82
N PHE A 22 -8.62 6.75 -12.81
CA PHE A 22 -7.92 5.60 -12.24
C PHE A 22 -7.38 5.97 -10.85
N GLY A 23 -7.23 4.97 -9.98
CA GLY A 23 -6.52 5.13 -8.73
C GLY A 23 -6.10 3.79 -8.15
N LYS A 24 -4.89 3.74 -7.59
CA LYS A 24 -4.38 2.58 -6.84
C LYS A 24 -4.83 2.69 -5.39
N VAL A 25 -5.33 1.59 -4.83
CA VAL A 25 -5.81 1.54 -3.44
C VAL A 25 -4.63 1.51 -2.47
N GLU A 26 -4.50 2.54 -1.64
CA GLU A 26 -3.49 2.60 -0.57
C GLU A 26 -4.05 2.14 0.78
N ARG A 27 -5.36 2.38 1.01
CA ARG A 27 -6.02 2.03 2.27
C ARG A 27 -7.46 1.63 2.08
N ILE A 28 -7.88 0.62 2.84
CA ILE A 28 -9.27 0.18 2.96
C ILE A 28 -9.73 0.42 4.40
N TYR A 29 -10.85 1.13 4.58
CA TYR A 29 -11.47 1.30 5.89
C TYR A 29 -12.44 0.16 6.19
N GLN A 30 -12.82 -0.03 7.45
CA GLN A 30 -13.81 -1.03 7.82
C GLN A 30 -15.18 -0.72 7.19
N PRO A 31 -15.83 -1.68 6.51
CA PRO A 31 -17.20 -1.52 6.02
C PRO A 31 -18.17 -1.20 7.15
N LYS A 32 -19.10 -0.28 6.90
CA LYS A 32 -20.13 0.15 7.85
C LYS A 32 -21.52 -0.15 7.30
N LYS A 33 -22.42 -0.57 8.18
CA LYS A 33 -23.85 -0.74 7.91
C LYS A 33 -24.63 0.40 8.57
N PHE A 34 -25.69 0.86 7.92
CA PHE A 34 -26.57 1.89 8.46
C PHE A 34 -28.02 1.65 8.03
N GLU A 35 -28.97 2.17 8.80
CA GLU A 35 -30.40 2.10 8.47
C GLU A 35 -30.82 3.34 7.66
N ARG A 36 -31.59 3.12 6.59
CA ARG A 36 -32.17 4.18 5.76
C ARG A 36 -33.63 3.87 5.48
N GLY A 37 -34.51 4.39 6.32
CA GLY A 37 -35.92 3.99 6.32
C GLY A 37 -36.04 2.49 6.63
N ASN A 38 -36.70 1.73 5.76
CA ASN A 38 -36.88 0.28 5.94
C ASN A 38 -35.78 -0.57 5.26
N LYS A 39 -34.66 0.03 4.84
CA LYS A 39 -33.55 -0.68 4.18
C LYS A 39 -32.26 -0.52 4.97
N VAL A 40 -31.41 -1.54 4.95
CA VAL A 40 -30.04 -1.48 5.46
C VAL A 40 -29.11 -1.13 4.29
N GLY A 41 -28.42 -0.01 4.40
CA GLY A 41 -27.37 0.40 3.46
C GLY A 41 -25.99 -0.01 3.96
N ARG A 42 -25.05 -0.14 3.01
CA ARG A 42 -23.64 -0.41 3.33
C ARG A 42 -22.75 0.66 2.70
N VAL A 43 -21.65 0.97 3.36
CA VAL A 43 -20.63 1.88 2.83
C VAL A 43 -19.23 1.42 3.24
N VAL A 44 -18.28 1.53 2.32
CA VAL A 44 -16.85 1.42 2.62
C VAL A 44 -16.09 2.54 1.92
N ASN A 45 -15.14 3.12 2.65
CA ASN A 45 -14.25 4.15 2.11
C ASN A 45 -12.91 3.51 1.76
N LEU A 46 -12.32 3.95 0.66
CA LEU A 46 -10.97 3.64 0.24
C LEU A 46 -10.19 4.95 0.08
N ASP A 47 -8.91 4.97 0.47
CA ASP A 47 -8.00 6.01 0.01
C ASP A 47 -7.29 5.50 -1.24
N ILE A 48 -7.41 6.26 -2.32
CA ILE A 48 -6.81 5.94 -3.63
C ILE A 48 -5.88 7.06 -4.08
N VAL A 49 -4.87 6.68 -4.86
CA VAL A 49 -3.84 7.58 -5.37
C VAL A 49 -3.61 7.35 -6.86
N ASP A 50 -3.30 8.41 -7.60
CA ASP A 50 -2.73 8.32 -8.94
C ASP A 50 -1.38 9.06 -9.00
N ASN A 51 -0.82 9.24 -10.20
CA ASN A 51 0.45 9.95 -10.34
C ASN A 51 0.35 11.47 -10.06
N THR A 52 -0.84 12.00 -9.80
CA THR A 52 -1.11 13.43 -9.68
C THR A 52 -1.52 13.84 -8.26
N ASP A 53 -2.41 13.10 -7.59
CA ASP A 53 -2.85 13.36 -6.21
C ASP A 53 -3.59 12.15 -5.61
N ARG A 54 -4.16 12.32 -4.41
CA ARG A 54 -4.95 11.32 -3.68
C ARG A 54 -6.37 11.80 -3.42
N CYS A 55 -7.32 10.87 -3.38
CA CYS A 55 -8.69 11.19 -2.97
C CYS A 55 -9.34 10.01 -2.24
N ARG A 56 -10.56 10.26 -1.73
CA ARG A 56 -11.37 9.20 -1.11
C ARG A 56 -12.35 8.63 -2.11
N LEU A 57 -12.32 7.33 -2.32
CA LEU A 57 -13.36 6.62 -3.05
C LEU A 57 -14.37 6.04 -2.06
N VAL A 58 -15.66 6.27 -2.32
CA VAL A 58 -16.78 5.80 -1.50
C VAL A 58 -17.58 4.77 -2.29
N LEU A 59 -17.56 3.54 -1.81
CA LEU A 59 -18.31 2.41 -2.37
C LEU A 59 -19.56 2.18 -1.54
N TRP A 60 -20.69 2.00 -2.21
CA TRP A 60 -22.01 1.86 -1.59
C TRP A 60 -22.62 0.50 -1.92
N ASP A 61 -23.41 -0.02 -0.98
CA ASP A 61 -24.30 -1.17 -1.15
C ASP A 61 -23.68 -2.41 -1.81
N GLU A 62 -23.88 -2.62 -3.10
CA GLU A 62 -23.35 -3.77 -3.86
C GLU A 62 -21.83 -3.67 -4.08
N ASP A 63 -21.30 -2.45 -4.28
CA ASP A 63 -19.87 -2.23 -4.50
C ASP A 63 -19.04 -2.56 -3.24
N VAL A 64 -19.67 -2.56 -2.06
CA VAL A 64 -19.01 -2.99 -0.80
C VAL A 64 -18.61 -4.46 -0.87
N GLU A 65 -19.34 -5.29 -1.63
CA GLU A 65 -19.01 -6.71 -1.77
C GLU A 65 -17.68 -6.94 -2.48
N LEU A 66 -17.23 -5.99 -3.30
CA LEU A 66 -15.91 -6.07 -3.96
C LEU A 66 -14.79 -6.12 -2.91
N VAL A 67 -14.95 -5.38 -1.82
CA VAL A 67 -13.99 -5.39 -0.69
C VAL A 67 -14.21 -6.61 0.20
N GLU A 68 -15.46 -6.92 0.56
CA GLU A 68 -15.77 -8.06 1.45
C GLU A 68 -15.34 -9.41 0.85
N LYS A 69 -15.39 -9.56 -0.48
CA LYS A 69 -14.94 -10.75 -1.21
C LYS A 69 -13.46 -10.73 -1.56
N GLY A 70 -12.72 -9.68 -1.21
CA GLY A 70 -11.29 -9.54 -1.51
C GLY A 70 -10.97 -9.32 -2.99
N ILE A 71 -11.95 -8.90 -3.80
CA ILE A 71 -11.75 -8.55 -5.21
C ILE A 71 -10.97 -7.23 -5.30
N VAL A 72 -11.33 -6.25 -4.47
CA VAL A 72 -10.56 -5.02 -4.27
C VAL A 72 -9.71 -5.15 -3.01
N GLY A 73 -8.39 -5.11 -3.18
CA GLY A 73 -7.41 -5.14 -2.10
C GLY A 73 -6.53 -3.89 -2.08
N ILE A 74 -5.69 -3.77 -1.04
CA ILE A 74 -4.59 -2.81 -1.05
C ILE A 74 -3.67 -3.16 -2.22
N GLY A 75 -3.32 -2.16 -3.03
CA GLY A 75 -2.50 -2.32 -4.23
C GLY A 75 -3.28 -2.52 -5.53
N SER A 76 -4.57 -2.90 -5.47
CA SER A 76 -5.43 -2.99 -6.67
C SER A 76 -5.56 -1.62 -7.35
N VAL A 77 -5.61 -1.61 -8.68
CA VAL A 77 -5.95 -0.41 -9.45
C VAL A 77 -7.43 -0.44 -9.78
N VAL A 78 -8.14 0.62 -9.41
CA VAL A 78 -9.57 0.76 -9.71
C VAL A 78 -9.77 1.84 -10.75
N LYS A 79 -10.71 1.61 -11.66
CA LYS A 79 -11.23 2.62 -12.58
C LYS A 79 -12.66 2.91 -12.24
N VAL A 80 -12.90 4.14 -11.83
CA VAL A 80 -14.24 4.65 -11.57
C VAL A 80 -14.74 5.31 -12.84
N ILE A 81 -15.83 4.80 -13.41
CA ILE A 81 -16.45 5.31 -14.63
C ILE A 81 -17.74 6.03 -14.26
N ASN A 82 -17.94 7.25 -14.77
CA ASN A 82 -19.09 8.11 -14.44
C ASN A 82 -19.33 8.22 -12.91
N GLY A 83 -18.25 8.34 -12.15
CA GLY A 83 -18.33 8.72 -10.75
C GLY A 83 -18.68 10.20 -10.64
N TYR A 84 -18.95 10.65 -9.42
CA TYR A 84 -19.15 12.07 -9.14
C TYR A 84 -18.45 12.48 -7.86
N THR A 85 -18.00 13.72 -7.82
CA THR A 85 -17.24 14.27 -6.70
C THR A 85 -18.15 15.00 -5.72
N LYS A 86 -17.81 14.91 -4.43
CA LYS A 86 -18.41 15.71 -3.35
C LYS A 86 -17.33 16.29 -2.47
N ALA A 87 -17.63 17.44 -1.86
CA ALA A 87 -16.82 17.95 -0.77
C ALA A 87 -17.01 17.05 0.46
N GLY A 88 -15.96 16.34 0.87
CA GLY A 88 -15.96 15.53 2.08
C GLY A 88 -15.90 16.40 3.34
N LYS A 89 -16.32 15.83 4.47
CA LYS A 89 -16.44 16.56 5.75
C LYS A 89 -15.11 17.06 6.34
N ASN A 90 -13.98 16.53 5.87
CA ASN A 90 -12.64 16.81 6.40
C ASN A 90 -11.72 17.50 5.38
N GLY A 91 -12.29 18.18 4.37
CA GLY A 91 -11.52 18.87 3.33
C GLY A 91 -10.97 17.96 2.22
N PHE A 92 -11.11 16.64 2.35
CA PHE A 92 -10.82 15.69 1.28
C PHE A 92 -11.96 15.66 0.26
N LEU A 93 -11.61 15.57 -1.02
CA LEU A 93 -12.57 15.33 -2.08
C LEU A 93 -12.98 13.85 -2.08
N GLU A 94 -14.28 13.59 -2.15
CA GLU A 94 -14.85 12.25 -2.19
C GLU A 94 -15.36 11.94 -3.59
N VAL A 95 -14.86 10.88 -4.21
CA VAL A 95 -15.40 10.28 -5.44
C VAL A 95 -16.40 9.20 -5.03
N ASN A 96 -17.62 9.30 -5.54
CA ASN A 96 -18.68 8.35 -5.27
C ASN A 96 -19.06 7.63 -6.57
N VAL A 97 -19.32 6.33 -6.46
CA VAL A 97 -19.92 5.55 -7.54
C VAL A 97 -21.45 5.75 -7.48
N GLY A 98 -21.98 6.49 -8.45
CA GLY A 98 -23.42 6.77 -8.53
C GLY A 98 -24.21 5.68 -9.24
N ARG A 99 -25.53 5.85 -9.33
CA ARG A 99 -26.44 4.92 -10.05
C ARG A 99 -26.02 4.64 -11.50
N TRP A 100 -25.38 5.61 -12.15
CA TRP A 100 -24.92 5.52 -13.55
C TRP A 100 -23.41 5.29 -13.67
N GLY A 101 -22.75 5.19 -12.51
CA GLY A 101 -21.34 4.88 -12.40
C GLY A 101 -21.10 3.38 -12.31
N SER A 102 -19.85 3.00 -12.52
CA SER A 102 -19.37 1.64 -12.29
C SER A 102 -17.91 1.67 -11.88
N ILE A 103 -17.48 0.62 -11.22
CA ILE A 103 -16.09 0.38 -10.88
C ILE A 103 -15.58 -0.84 -11.66
N GLU A 104 -14.44 -0.69 -12.31
CA GLU A 104 -13.67 -1.79 -12.88
C GLU A 104 -12.42 -1.99 -12.01
N VAL A 105 -12.10 -3.23 -11.68
CA VAL A 105 -10.96 -3.60 -10.81
C VAL A 105 -9.89 -4.23 -11.68
N ASP A 106 -8.65 -3.78 -11.49
CA ASP A 106 -7.47 -4.13 -12.27
C ASP A 106 -7.72 -4.14 -13.79
N PRO A 107 -8.27 -3.04 -14.35
CA PRO A 107 -8.60 -2.99 -15.77
C PRO A 107 -7.33 -3.02 -16.63
N GLU A 108 -7.41 -3.70 -17.78
CA GLU A 108 -6.28 -3.84 -18.71
C GLU A 108 -5.76 -2.50 -19.26
N ASP A 109 -6.58 -1.46 -19.28
CA ASP A 109 -6.22 -0.12 -19.73
C ASP A 109 -5.75 0.82 -18.60
N ALA A 110 -5.46 0.27 -17.41
CA ALA A 110 -4.88 1.02 -16.30
C ALA A 110 -3.50 1.59 -16.67
N PRO A 111 -3.26 2.90 -16.42
CA PRO A 111 -1.91 3.44 -16.51
C PRO A 111 -1.04 2.89 -15.39
N GLU A 112 0.28 2.93 -15.57
CA GLU A 112 1.23 2.67 -14.49
C GLU A 112 1.13 3.77 -13.42
N ILE A 113 0.75 3.40 -12.20
CA ILE A 113 0.64 4.31 -11.05
C ILE A 113 1.84 4.09 -10.12
N ILE A 114 2.74 5.08 -10.09
CA ILE A 114 3.97 5.08 -9.32
C ILE A 114 3.70 5.76 -7.96
N THR A 115 3.42 4.94 -6.96
CA THR A 115 3.32 5.33 -5.54
C THR A 115 4.69 5.71 -4.94
N LYS A 116 4.71 6.47 -3.84
CA LYS A 116 5.97 6.75 -3.11
C LYS A 116 6.62 5.47 -2.58
N GLU A 117 5.82 4.46 -2.26
CA GLU A 117 6.25 3.12 -1.87
C GLU A 117 6.98 2.42 -3.01
N SER A 118 6.53 2.58 -4.26
CA SER A 118 7.19 2.02 -5.46
C SER A 118 8.42 2.81 -5.93
N LEU A 119 8.67 4.00 -5.38
CA LEU A 119 9.92 4.74 -5.58
C LEU A 119 11.05 4.29 -4.63
N ARG A 120 10.77 3.34 -3.73
CA ARG A 120 11.81 2.73 -2.88
C ARG A 120 12.74 1.93 -3.79
N GLU A 121 14.01 2.30 -3.83
CA GLU A 121 15.02 1.47 -4.48
C GLU A 121 15.06 0.14 -3.74
N SER A 122 14.77 -0.95 -4.45
CA SER A 122 14.91 -2.29 -3.89
C SER A 122 16.20 -2.93 -4.40
N SER A 123 16.96 -3.55 -3.51
CA SER A 123 18.15 -4.34 -3.89
C SER A 123 18.08 -5.73 -3.28
N ASP A 124 18.62 -6.72 -3.99
CA ASP A 124 18.97 -7.99 -3.39
C ASP A 124 20.34 -7.87 -2.70
N ILE A 125 20.51 -8.53 -1.56
CA ILE A 125 21.73 -8.52 -0.75
C ILE A 125 22.12 -9.95 -0.42
N GLU A 126 23.30 -10.35 -0.84
CA GLU A 126 23.89 -11.65 -0.53
C GLU A 126 25.10 -11.47 0.38
N GLY A 127 25.22 -12.34 1.39
CA GLY A 127 26.39 -12.34 2.26
C GLY A 127 26.27 -13.22 3.49
N GLU A 128 27.27 -13.13 4.36
CA GLU A 128 27.34 -13.88 5.61
C GLU A 128 26.85 -13.03 6.78
N ILE A 129 25.98 -13.57 7.63
CA ILE A 129 25.56 -12.91 8.88
C ILE A 129 26.73 -12.84 9.84
N ILE A 130 27.15 -11.64 10.22
CA ILE A 130 28.26 -11.42 11.17
C ILE A 130 27.78 -10.92 12.54
N GLU A 131 26.56 -10.42 12.65
CA GLU A 131 25.97 -9.94 13.91
C GLU A 131 24.44 -10.04 13.82
N ILE A 132 23.80 -10.53 14.88
CA ILE A 132 22.34 -10.43 15.09
C ILE A 132 22.12 -9.67 16.39
N ARG A 133 21.45 -8.51 16.33
CA ARG A 133 21.14 -7.74 17.54
C ARG A 133 19.95 -8.30 18.30
N PRO A 134 19.84 -8.00 19.60
CA PRO A 134 18.64 -8.28 20.38
C PRO A 134 17.41 -7.58 19.77
N THR A 135 16.28 -8.28 19.77
CA THR A 135 14.98 -7.73 19.38
C THR A 135 14.53 -6.66 20.36
N ARG A 136 13.98 -5.57 19.82
CA ARG A 136 13.35 -4.48 20.58
C ARG A 136 11.87 -4.37 20.20
N ALA A 137 11.01 -4.16 21.19
CA ALA A 137 9.61 -3.81 20.98
C ALA A 137 9.41 -2.28 20.94
N PHE A 138 8.43 -1.80 20.17
CA PHE A 138 8.05 -0.39 20.09
C PHE A 138 6.53 -0.24 19.93
N PHE A 139 6.00 0.96 20.21
CA PHE A 139 4.59 1.30 19.96
C PHE A 139 4.47 2.12 18.68
N ARG A 140 3.45 1.81 17.88
CA ARG A 140 3.06 2.55 16.68
C ARG A 140 2.06 3.64 17.04
N ASP A 141 1.92 4.64 16.17
CA ASP A 141 0.97 5.76 16.36
C ASP A 141 -0.50 5.29 16.45
N ASN A 142 -0.81 4.12 15.88
CA ASN A 142 -2.13 3.49 15.94
C ASN A 142 -2.40 2.72 17.26
N GLY A 143 -1.46 2.73 18.20
CA GLY A 143 -1.55 2.03 19.49
C GLY A 143 -1.15 0.55 19.46
N GLU A 144 -0.84 -0.02 18.29
CA GLU A 144 -0.31 -1.38 18.18
C GLU A 144 1.17 -1.43 18.59
N PHE A 145 1.64 -2.59 19.02
CA PHE A 145 3.06 -2.83 19.26
C PHE A 145 3.70 -3.54 18.08
N GLY A 146 4.95 -3.20 17.78
CA GLY A 146 5.77 -3.83 16.73
C GLY A 146 7.12 -4.30 17.26
N PHE A 147 7.81 -5.09 16.47
CA PHE A 147 9.15 -5.58 16.77
C PHE A 147 10.16 -5.13 15.73
N VAL A 148 11.37 -4.82 16.19
CA VAL A 148 12.48 -4.46 15.32
C VAL A 148 13.77 -5.12 15.81
N THR A 149 14.56 -5.61 14.87
CA THR A 149 15.96 -5.99 15.13
C THR A 149 16.84 -5.50 13.98
N SER A 150 18.16 -5.62 14.12
CA SER A 150 19.07 -5.42 13.02
C SER A 150 20.13 -6.51 12.97
N ILE A 151 20.45 -6.97 11.77
CA ILE A 151 21.58 -7.83 11.50
C ILE A 151 22.67 -7.06 10.75
N LYS A 152 23.91 -7.52 10.87
CA LYS A 152 24.98 -7.12 9.95
C LYS A 152 25.32 -8.29 9.05
N VAL A 153 25.39 -8.01 7.76
CA VAL A 153 25.78 -8.95 6.72
C VAL A 153 27.08 -8.46 6.10
N ARG A 154 28.04 -9.37 5.90
CA ARG A 154 29.25 -9.11 5.13
C ARG A 154 29.05 -9.63 3.72
N ASP A 155 29.12 -8.75 2.73
CA ASP A 155 29.02 -9.15 1.32
C ASP A 155 30.32 -9.80 0.81
N GLU A 156 30.32 -10.23 -0.45
CA GLU A 156 31.49 -10.82 -1.12
C GLU A 156 32.68 -9.85 -1.25
N ARG A 157 32.42 -8.54 -1.26
CA ARG A 157 33.45 -7.48 -1.34
C ARG A 157 34.08 -7.19 0.02
N GLY A 158 33.47 -7.69 1.09
CA GLY A 158 33.87 -7.47 2.48
C GLY A 158 33.17 -6.29 3.15
N ASP A 159 32.25 -5.62 2.45
CA ASP A 159 31.47 -4.50 3.00
C ASP A 159 30.47 -5.03 4.04
N LYS A 160 30.31 -4.25 5.12
CA LYS A 160 29.43 -4.59 6.25
C LYS A 160 28.13 -3.80 6.14
N LEU A 161 27.08 -4.47 5.70
CA LEU A 161 25.75 -3.89 5.52
C LEU A 161 24.89 -4.13 6.75
N LYS A 162 24.26 -3.08 7.27
CA LYS A 162 23.31 -3.19 8.38
C LYS A 162 21.88 -3.25 7.82
N LEU A 163 21.21 -4.36 8.08
CA LEU A 163 19.82 -4.60 7.68
C LEU A 163 18.92 -4.46 8.91
N THR A 164 17.86 -3.67 8.79
CA THR A 164 16.82 -3.50 9.83
C THR A 164 15.62 -4.36 9.48
N LEU A 165 15.26 -5.28 10.37
CA LEU A 165 14.17 -6.25 10.17
C LEU A 165 12.98 -5.86 11.04
N TRP A 166 11.79 -5.95 10.46
CA TRP A 166 10.53 -5.57 11.11
C TRP A 166 9.60 -6.77 11.30
N ASP A 167 8.87 -6.78 12.40
CA ASP A 167 7.74 -7.67 12.71
C ASP A 167 7.95 -9.16 12.34
N GLU A 168 7.30 -9.68 11.29
CA GLU A 168 7.46 -11.09 10.89
C GLU A 168 8.90 -11.47 10.57
N LYS A 169 9.70 -10.56 10.00
CA LYS A 169 11.11 -10.80 9.66
C LYS A 169 11.97 -10.95 10.90
N VAL A 170 11.56 -10.35 12.02
CA VAL A 170 12.20 -10.57 13.33
C VAL A 170 12.01 -12.02 13.78
N LYS A 171 10.86 -12.65 13.47
CA LYS A 171 10.61 -14.06 13.79
C LYS A 171 11.40 -14.98 12.87
N GLU A 172 11.41 -14.69 11.57
CA GLU A 172 12.17 -15.46 10.57
C GLU A 172 13.66 -15.52 10.91
N ILE A 173 14.26 -14.38 11.28
CA ILE A 173 15.71 -14.30 11.55
C ILE A 173 16.15 -15.08 12.79
N GLN A 174 15.24 -15.44 13.71
CA GLN A 174 15.58 -16.28 14.87
C GLN A 174 16.03 -17.70 14.47
N ASN A 175 15.67 -18.14 13.26
CA ASN A 175 16.08 -19.45 12.74
C ASN A 175 17.49 -19.45 12.12
N PHE A 176 18.16 -18.29 12.13
CA PHE A 176 19.50 -18.10 11.59
C PHE A 176 20.49 -17.82 12.70
N LYS A 177 21.76 -18.07 12.41
CA LYS A 177 22.87 -17.79 13.33
C LYS A 177 23.97 -17.01 12.63
N VAL A 178 24.83 -16.38 13.43
CA VAL A 178 26.08 -15.80 12.94
C VAL A 178 26.89 -16.88 12.22
N GLY A 179 27.41 -16.54 11.04
CA GLY A 179 28.11 -17.43 10.12
C GLY A 179 27.21 -18.05 9.03
N ASP A 180 25.88 -17.91 9.11
CA ASP A 180 25.00 -18.36 8.04
C ASP A 180 25.14 -17.44 6.81
N LYS A 181 25.23 -18.05 5.63
CA LYS A 181 25.12 -17.34 4.35
C LYS A 181 23.66 -17.17 3.97
N ILE A 182 23.31 -15.97 3.54
CA ILE A 182 21.95 -15.61 3.21
C ILE A 182 21.87 -14.79 1.92
N LEU A 183 20.72 -14.92 1.25
CA LEU A 183 20.26 -14.02 0.21
C LEU A 183 18.98 -13.34 0.72
N VAL A 184 19.01 -12.02 0.83
CA VAL A 184 17.85 -11.20 1.18
C VAL A 184 17.36 -10.51 -0.08
N LYS A 185 16.16 -10.85 -0.52
CA LYS A 185 15.53 -10.26 -1.71
C LYS A 185 14.63 -9.08 -1.34
N ASN A 186 14.47 -8.16 -2.30
CA ASN A 186 13.59 -6.99 -2.18
C ASN A 186 13.86 -6.17 -0.91
N VAL A 187 15.11 -5.82 -0.64
CA VAL A 187 15.46 -4.97 0.50
C VAL A 187 15.16 -3.51 0.16
N ASP A 188 14.33 -2.86 0.97
CA ASP A 188 14.00 -1.44 0.85
C ASP A 188 15.25 -0.59 1.19
N VAL A 189 15.78 0.12 0.20
CA VAL A 189 16.95 1.00 0.33
C VAL A 189 16.48 2.44 0.46
N ARG A 190 16.81 3.07 1.59
CA ARG A 190 16.54 4.49 1.83
C ARG A 190 17.84 5.25 1.92
N CYS A 191 17.94 6.35 1.19
CA CYS A 191 19.05 7.28 1.29
C CYS A 191 18.66 8.41 2.25
N VAL A 192 19.27 8.44 3.44
CA VAL A 192 19.07 9.50 4.44
C VAL A 192 20.43 10.13 4.71
N ASN A 193 20.58 11.45 4.49
CA ASN A 193 21.84 12.18 4.69
C ASN A 193 23.08 11.53 4.01
N HIS A 194 22.91 11.01 2.79
CA HIS A 194 23.93 10.26 2.02
C HIS A 194 24.34 8.90 2.62
N GLU A 195 23.69 8.44 3.68
CA GLU A 195 23.83 7.07 4.17
C GLU A 195 22.71 6.18 3.62
N LYS A 196 23.07 4.98 3.18
CA LYS A 196 22.10 3.96 2.77
C LYS A 196 21.64 3.20 4.01
N GLU A 197 20.34 3.25 4.26
CA GLU A 197 19.66 2.39 5.21
C GLU A 197 18.97 1.25 4.48
N PHE A 198 19.17 0.04 4.96
CA PHE A 198 18.58 -1.16 4.37
C PHE A 198 17.51 -1.71 5.30
N HIS A 199 16.28 -1.81 4.80
CA HIS A 199 15.10 -2.23 5.54
C HIS A 199 14.54 -3.51 4.92
N VAL A 200 14.42 -4.54 5.74
CA VAL A 200 13.82 -5.83 5.39
C VAL A 200 12.38 -5.78 5.88
N THR A 201 11.46 -5.60 4.93
CA THR A 201 10.02 -5.38 5.17
C THR A 201 9.23 -6.67 4.90
N SER A 202 7.90 -6.59 4.94
CA SER A 202 7.02 -7.73 4.64
C SER A 202 7.25 -8.34 3.26
N ASP A 203 7.63 -7.49 2.30
CA ASP A 203 7.81 -7.87 0.89
C ASP A 203 9.20 -8.48 0.63
N SER A 204 10.10 -8.41 1.62
CA SER A 204 11.43 -8.98 1.56
C SER A 204 11.42 -10.49 1.85
N VAL A 205 12.32 -11.24 1.21
CA VAL A 205 12.45 -12.69 1.42
C VAL A 205 13.86 -13.00 1.89
N VAL A 206 13.99 -13.68 3.04
CA VAL A 206 15.28 -14.10 3.59
C VAL A 206 15.48 -15.59 3.30
N LEU A 207 16.50 -15.92 2.50
CA LEU A 207 16.85 -17.29 2.12
C LEU A 207 18.22 -17.65 2.67
N LYS A 208 18.39 -18.90 3.10
CA LYS A 208 19.71 -19.47 3.42
C LYS A 208 20.36 -20.01 2.15
N THR A 209 21.65 -19.76 1.97
CA THR A 209 22.43 -20.21 0.80
C THR A 209 23.56 -21.17 1.17
#